data_AF-A0A5T9TWK2-F1
#
_entry.id   AF-A0A5T9TWK2-F1
#
_cell.length_a   1.000
_cell.length_b   1.000
_cell.length_c   1.000
_cell.angle_alpha   90.00
_cell.angle_beta   90.00
_cell.angle_gamma   90.00
#
_symmetry.space_group_name_H-M   'P 1'
#
loop_
_entity.id
_entity.type
_entity.pdbx_description
1 polymer ?
#
loop_
_entity_poly.entity_id
_entity_poly.type
_entity_poly.pdbx_seq_one_letter_code
_entity_poly.pdbx_strand_id
1 'polypeptide(L)'
;LAARTEEQASALEETASSMEEISSTVKQNTENVANAASIVLSATNLSRNCGEEVNDVVRLMKDISEYSNKIFEITDVIDSIAFQTNILALNASVEAARAGEQGRGFAVVSGEVRELAQKCTDSAKNIKILIDNTVQKISSGSDMAEKAGNSMLNVVNSIEKINNIISEISIASSEQSKGIEQICTAVNEMDVVTQKNSNLVEQCAKQASSIEMDANELLKMVEHFKTDYVISLTHEKNKHNNTQKVFNNEDNWSSF
;
A
#
# COMPACT_ATOMS: atom_id res chain seq x y z
N LEU A 1 10.07 -46.26 -1.55
CA LEU A 1 11.04 -45.16 -1.31
C LEU A 1 11.14 -44.27 -2.54
N ALA A 2 11.40 -44.82 -3.75
CA ALA A 2 11.37 -44.09 -5.03
C ALA A 2 10.15 -43.16 -5.21
N ALA A 3 8.92 -43.70 -5.10
CA ALA A 3 7.70 -42.90 -5.25
C ALA A 3 7.59 -41.72 -4.25
N ARG A 4 8.10 -41.89 -3.02
CA ARG A 4 8.12 -40.81 -2.02
C ARG A 4 9.16 -39.73 -2.38
N THR A 5 10.30 -40.12 -2.91
CA THR A 5 11.34 -39.18 -3.37
C THR A 5 10.85 -38.37 -4.57
N GLU A 6 10.12 -38.99 -5.49
CA GLU A 6 9.54 -38.34 -6.67
C GLU A 6 8.42 -37.36 -6.29
N GLU A 7 7.53 -37.75 -5.38
CA GLU A 7 6.50 -36.86 -4.80
C GLU A 7 7.13 -35.66 -4.07
N GLN A 8 8.20 -35.91 -3.30
CA GLN A 8 8.92 -34.86 -2.58
C GLN A 8 9.67 -33.90 -3.52
N ALA A 9 10.21 -34.39 -4.64
CA ALA A 9 10.81 -33.55 -5.68
C ALA A 9 9.76 -32.64 -6.35
N SER A 10 8.60 -33.20 -6.71
CA SER A 10 7.49 -32.43 -7.28
C SER A 10 6.99 -31.34 -6.31
N ALA A 11 6.86 -31.65 -5.02
CA ALA A 11 6.47 -30.67 -4.01
C ALA A 11 7.52 -29.56 -3.81
N LEU A 12 8.81 -29.88 -3.93
CA LEU A 12 9.89 -28.89 -3.88
C LEU A 12 9.86 -27.97 -5.09
N GLU A 13 9.57 -28.49 -6.29
CA GLU A 13 9.46 -27.69 -7.51
C GLU A 13 8.30 -26.69 -7.43
N GLU A 14 7.13 -27.12 -6.92
CA GLU A 14 5.99 -26.22 -6.67
C GLU A 14 6.30 -25.17 -5.60
N THR A 15 7.02 -25.56 -4.53
CA THR A 15 7.47 -24.64 -3.48
C THR A 15 8.46 -23.62 -4.02
N ALA A 16 9.43 -24.04 -4.84
CA ALA A 16 10.41 -23.16 -5.46
C ALA A 16 9.74 -22.13 -6.39
N SER A 17 8.82 -22.59 -7.24
CA SER A 17 8.00 -21.71 -8.10
C SER A 17 7.21 -20.67 -7.29
N SER A 18 6.56 -21.12 -6.21
CA SER A 18 5.84 -20.21 -5.30
C SER A 18 6.76 -19.19 -4.63
N MET A 19 8.00 -19.59 -4.29
CA MET A 19 9.00 -18.69 -3.71
C MET A 19 9.51 -17.65 -4.70
N GLU A 20 9.65 -17.99 -5.99
CA GLU A 20 9.98 -17.01 -7.04
C GLU A 20 8.87 -15.97 -7.20
N GLU A 21 7.60 -16.39 -7.18
CA GLU A 21 6.46 -15.47 -7.26
C GLU A 21 6.38 -14.54 -6.04
N ILE A 22 6.58 -15.08 -4.83
CA ILE A 22 6.63 -14.27 -3.60
C ILE A 22 7.81 -13.30 -3.64
N SER A 23 8.99 -13.74 -4.06
CA SER A 23 10.18 -12.89 -4.20
C SER A 23 9.93 -11.73 -5.18
N SER A 24 9.31 -12.02 -6.33
CA SER A 24 8.89 -11.01 -7.31
C SER A 24 7.91 -10.00 -6.69
N THR A 25 6.91 -10.49 -5.96
CA THR A 25 5.89 -9.66 -5.31
C THR A 25 6.51 -8.75 -4.24
N VAL A 26 7.43 -9.26 -3.41
CA VAL A 26 8.12 -8.46 -2.38
C VAL A 26 9.04 -7.41 -3.01
N LYS A 27 9.72 -7.74 -4.11
CA LYS A 27 10.50 -6.77 -4.88
C LYS A 27 9.62 -5.65 -5.44
N GLN A 28 8.49 -6.00 -6.05
CA GLN A 28 7.52 -5.02 -6.54
C GLN A 28 6.96 -4.17 -5.40
N ASN A 29 6.69 -4.75 -4.23
CA ASN A 29 6.24 -4.00 -3.06
C ASN A 29 7.30 -2.97 -2.60
N THR A 30 8.57 -3.35 -2.62
CA THR A 30 9.69 -2.44 -2.29
C THR A 30 9.77 -1.26 -3.26
N GLU A 31 9.62 -1.51 -4.56
CA GLU A 31 9.56 -0.45 -5.58
C GLU A 31 8.34 0.47 -5.39
N ASN A 32 7.16 -0.11 -5.10
CA ASN A 32 5.94 0.63 -4.82
C ASN A 32 6.08 1.53 -3.59
N VAL A 33 6.74 1.06 -2.53
CA VAL A 33 7.02 1.82 -1.32
C VAL A 33 7.94 3.01 -1.61
N ALA A 34 8.98 2.82 -2.42
CA ALA A 34 9.86 3.92 -2.83
C ALA A 34 9.11 4.98 -3.65
N ASN A 35 8.24 4.55 -4.56
CA ASN A 35 7.37 5.46 -5.32
C ASN A 35 6.38 6.21 -4.41
N ALA A 36 5.75 5.51 -3.47
CA ALA A 36 4.82 6.08 -2.51
C ALA A 36 5.52 7.14 -1.62
N ALA A 37 6.76 6.89 -1.18
CA ALA A 37 7.55 7.85 -0.42
C ALA A 37 7.77 9.17 -1.19
N SER A 38 8.08 9.08 -2.49
CA SER A 38 8.25 10.25 -3.36
C SER A 38 6.94 11.06 -3.52
N ILE A 39 5.80 10.37 -3.66
CA ILE A 39 4.47 10.99 -3.74
C ILE A 39 4.15 11.72 -2.44
N VAL A 40 4.41 11.08 -1.29
CA VAL A 40 4.18 11.67 0.05
C VAL A 40 5.03 12.92 0.26
N LEU A 41 6.29 12.91 -0.15
CA LEU A 41 7.15 14.10 -0.10
C LEU A 41 6.58 15.24 -0.94
N SER A 42 6.15 14.94 -2.16
CA SER A 42 5.54 15.91 -3.07
C SER A 42 4.22 16.48 -2.51
N ALA A 43 3.37 15.61 -1.95
CA ALA A 43 2.11 16.01 -1.32
C ALA A 43 2.32 16.88 -0.07
N THR A 44 3.37 16.61 0.71
CA THR A 44 3.76 17.42 1.88
C THR A 44 4.16 18.83 1.44
N ASN A 45 5.01 18.94 0.41
CA ASN A 45 5.43 20.24 -0.12
C ASN A 45 4.24 21.03 -0.70
N LEU A 46 3.38 20.37 -1.48
CA LEU A 46 2.18 21.01 -2.01
C LEU A 46 1.25 21.51 -0.89
N SER A 47 1.03 20.70 0.15
CA SER A 47 0.18 21.07 1.28
C SER A 47 0.76 22.23 2.08
N ARG A 48 2.09 22.32 2.22
CA ARG A 48 2.77 23.47 2.83
C ARG A 48 2.55 24.75 2.01
N ASN A 49 2.76 24.69 0.70
CA ASN A 49 2.54 25.83 -0.19
C ASN A 49 1.08 26.31 -0.14
N CYS A 50 0.10 25.39 -0.16
CA CYS A 50 -1.30 25.75 0.02
C CYS A 50 -1.57 26.42 1.37
N GLY A 51 -0.89 25.98 2.45
CA GLY A 51 -0.97 26.63 3.75
C GLY A 51 -0.43 28.07 3.75
N GLU A 52 0.64 28.34 3.00
CA GLU A 52 1.18 29.69 2.80
C GLU A 52 0.21 30.57 1.99
N GLU A 53 -0.33 30.06 0.87
CA GLU A 53 -1.31 30.79 0.05
C GLU A 53 -2.57 31.17 0.85
N VAL A 54 -3.06 30.26 1.70
CA VAL A 54 -4.20 30.56 2.60
C VAL A 54 -3.87 31.66 3.60
N ASN A 55 -2.64 31.67 4.15
CA ASN A 55 -2.19 32.75 5.03
C ASN A 55 -2.13 34.10 4.31
N ASP A 56 -1.72 34.11 3.05
CA ASP A 56 -1.72 35.33 2.22
C ASP A 56 -3.15 35.83 1.96
N VAL A 57 -4.10 34.93 1.74
CA VAL A 57 -5.54 35.29 1.67
C VAL A 57 -6.02 35.92 2.97
N VAL A 58 -5.66 35.37 4.13
CA VAL A 58 -6.02 35.95 5.44
C VAL A 58 -5.42 37.35 5.61
N ARG A 59 -4.17 37.57 5.19
CA ARG A 59 -3.54 38.89 5.21
C ARG A 59 -4.28 39.88 4.30
N LEU A 60 -4.59 39.47 3.07
CA LEU A 60 -5.33 40.29 2.13
C LEU A 60 -6.72 40.69 2.67
N MET A 61 -7.42 39.77 3.34
CA MET A 61 -8.71 40.08 3.98
C MET A 61 -8.56 41.15 5.08
N LYS A 62 -7.48 41.12 5.87
CA LYS A 62 -7.18 42.17 6.87
C LYS A 62 -6.91 43.52 6.20
N ASP A 63 -6.12 43.53 5.13
CA ASP A 63 -5.83 44.76 4.39
C ASP A 63 -7.11 45.37 3.81
N ILE A 64 -7.98 44.56 3.18
CA ILE A 64 -9.26 45.03 2.65
C ILE A 64 -10.16 45.57 3.78
N SER A 65 -10.16 44.95 4.96
CA SER A 65 -10.88 45.45 6.13
C SER A 65 -10.37 46.82 6.57
N GLU A 66 -9.04 47.02 6.62
CA GLU A 66 -8.44 48.32 6.96
C GLU A 66 -8.80 49.40 5.93
N TYR A 67 -8.71 49.09 4.63
CA TYR A 67 -9.11 50.01 3.58
C TYR A 67 -10.60 50.35 3.64
N SER A 68 -11.45 49.39 3.97
CA SER A 68 -12.91 49.61 4.13
C SER A 68 -13.19 50.61 5.26
N ASN A 69 -12.47 50.52 6.39
CA ASN A 69 -12.57 51.48 7.49
C ASN A 69 -12.12 52.89 7.07
N LYS A 70 -11.06 53.02 6.27
CA LYS A 70 -10.64 54.32 5.72
C LYS A 70 -11.72 54.94 4.82
N ILE A 71 -12.38 54.12 4.00
CA ILE A 71 -13.51 54.60 3.18
C ILE A 71 -14.68 55.03 4.06
N PHE A 72 -14.95 54.33 5.17
CA PHE A 72 -15.97 54.71 6.13
C PHE A 72 -15.70 56.11 6.73
N GLU A 73 -14.47 56.36 7.18
CA GLU A 73 -14.04 57.67 7.70
C GLU A 73 -14.21 58.79 6.66
N ILE A 74 -13.79 58.56 5.41
CA ILE A 74 -13.96 59.53 4.31
C ILE A 74 -15.44 59.80 4.05
N THR A 75 -16.27 58.77 4.07
CA THR A 75 -17.72 58.89 3.85
C THR A 75 -18.39 59.70 4.97
N ASP A 76 -17.89 59.60 6.20
CA ASP A 76 -18.36 60.41 7.33
C ASP A 76 -18.01 61.89 7.17
N VAL A 77 -16.80 62.20 6.68
CA VAL A 77 -16.39 63.57 6.32
C VAL A 77 -17.28 64.13 5.21
N ILE A 78 -17.60 63.34 4.17
CA ILE A 78 -18.49 63.77 3.08
C ILE A 78 -19.89 64.09 3.61
N ASP A 79 -20.46 63.24 4.48
CA ASP A 79 -21.77 63.48 5.10
C ASP A 79 -21.76 64.76 5.94
N SER A 80 -20.68 65.03 6.68
CA SER A 80 -20.48 66.27 7.42
C SER A 80 -20.43 67.50 6.51
N ILE A 81 -19.71 67.44 5.39
CA ILE A 81 -19.64 68.51 4.39
C ILE A 81 -21.02 68.76 3.75
N ALA A 82 -21.74 67.69 3.41
CA ALA A 82 -23.10 67.78 2.87
C ALA A 82 -24.05 68.45 3.87
N PHE A 83 -23.97 68.08 5.15
CA PHE A 83 -24.75 68.71 6.21
C PHE A 83 -24.43 70.20 6.35
N GLN A 84 -23.14 70.57 6.40
CA GLN A 84 -22.72 71.99 6.44
C GLN A 84 -23.21 72.78 5.22
N THR A 85 -23.14 72.18 4.04
CA THR A 85 -23.63 72.78 2.78
C THR A 85 -25.14 73.00 2.82
N ASN A 86 -25.90 72.04 3.36
CA ASN A 86 -27.34 72.15 3.55
C ASN A 86 -27.70 73.30 4.53
N ILE A 87 -26.93 73.49 5.61
CA ILE A 87 -27.13 74.61 6.55
C ILE A 87 -26.77 75.96 5.90
N LEU A 88 -25.66 76.01 5.14
CA LEU A 88 -25.26 77.21 4.39
C LEU A 88 -26.32 77.61 3.36
N ALA A 89 -26.86 76.64 2.62
CA ALA A 89 -27.91 76.85 1.63
C ALA A 89 -29.20 77.37 2.29
N LEU A 90 -29.58 76.80 3.44
CA LEU A 90 -30.72 77.27 4.22
C LEU A 90 -30.54 78.74 4.67
N ASN A 91 -29.36 79.09 5.18
CA ASN A 91 -29.05 80.46 5.58
C ASN A 91 -29.12 81.43 4.38
N ALA A 92 -28.64 81.00 3.21
CA ALA A 92 -28.74 81.78 1.97
C ALA A 92 -30.20 81.96 1.51
N SER A 93 -31.05 80.93 1.64
CA SER A 93 -32.49 81.04 1.34
C SER A 93 -33.18 82.07 2.24
N VAL A 94 -32.81 82.10 3.53
CA VAL A 94 -33.36 83.07 4.49
C VAL A 94 -32.93 84.50 4.15
N GLU A 95 -31.66 84.73 3.83
CA GLU A 95 -31.17 86.06 3.47
C GLU A 95 -31.72 86.53 2.11
N ALA A 96 -31.89 85.61 1.16
CA ALA A 96 -32.55 85.88 -0.12
C ALA A 96 -34.02 86.30 0.07
N ALA A 97 -34.75 85.64 0.97
CA ALA A 97 -36.12 86.05 1.33
C ALA A 97 -36.14 87.45 1.98
N ARG A 98 -35.13 87.76 2.81
CA ARG A 98 -34.98 89.06 3.46
C ARG A 98 -34.71 90.20 2.48
N ALA A 99 -33.99 89.95 1.40
CA ALA A 99 -33.72 90.91 0.33
C ALA A 99 -34.92 91.17 -0.62
N GLY A 100 -36.05 90.46 -0.42
CA GLY A 100 -37.28 90.65 -1.18
C GLY A 100 -37.09 90.33 -2.67
N GLU A 101 -37.54 91.23 -3.55
CA GLU A 101 -37.53 91.00 -5.00
C GLU A 101 -36.10 90.87 -5.57
N GLN A 102 -35.12 91.55 -4.96
CA GLN A 102 -33.72 91.49 -5.38
C GLN A 102 -33.04 90.15 -5.05
N GLY A 103 -33.60 89.39 -4.09
CA GLY A 103 -33.07 88.09 -3.66
C GLY A 103 -33.64 86.89 -4.44
N ARG A 104 -34.59 87.10 -5.37
CA ARG A 104 -35.30 86.02 -6.05
C ARG A 104 -34.39 85.01 -6.76
N GLY A 105 -33.35 85.50 -7.46
CA GLY A 105 -32.37 84.64 -8.12
C GLY A 105 -31.53 83.83 -7.13
N PHE A 106 -31.11 84.45 -6.02
CA PHE A 106 -30.37 83.77 -4.95
C PHE A 106 -31.22 82.71 -4.24
N ALA A 107 -32.52 82.95 -4.06
CA ALA A 107 -33.43 81.98 -3.47
C ALA A 107 -33.49 80.67 -4.28
N VAL A 108 -33.58 80.76 -5.61
CA VAL A 108 -33.60 79.58 -6.51
C VAL A 108 -32.28 78.81 -6.41
N VAL A 109 -31.14 79.49 -6.51
CA VAL A 109 -29.82 78.84 -6.41
C VAL A 109 -29.65 78.18 -5.05
N SER A 110 -30.06 78.83 -3.97
CA SER A 110 -29.98 78.25 -2.62
C SER A 110 -30.85 76.99 -2.45
N GLY A 111 -32.01 76.93 -3.12
CA GLY A 111 -32.86 75.73 -3.16
C GLY A 111 -32.18 74.56 -3.86
N GLU A 112 -31.58 74.81 -5.02
CA GLU A 112 -30.86 73.79 -5.80
C GLU A 112 -29.64 73.25 -5.04
N VAL A 113 -28.86 74.14 -4.40
CA VAL A 113 -27.71 73.75 -3.56
C VAL A 113 -28.17 72.90 -2.37
N ARG A 114 -29.32 73.22 -1.77
CA ARG A 114 -29.90 72.46 -0.66
C ARG A 114 -30.32 71.06 -1.10
N GLU A 115 -31.00 70.94 -2.24
CA GLU A 115 -31.41 69.65 -2.80
C GLU A 115 -30.18 68.78 -3.13
N LEU A 116 -29.15 69.37 -3.72
CA LEU A 116 -27.89 68.68 -4.00
C LEU A 116 -27.20 68.18 -2.72
N ALA A 117 -27.20 68.99 -1.67
CA ALA A 117 -26.65 68.62 -0.37
C ALA A 117 -27.41 67.45 0.27
N GLN A 118 -28.74 67.45 0.23
CA GLN A 118 -29.56 66.33 0.72
C GLN A 118 -29.28 65.03 -0.06
N LYS A 119 -29.20 65.12 -1.39
CA LYS A 119 -28.85 63.98 -2.26
C LYS A 119 -27.46 63.42 -1.95
N CYS A 120 -26.51 64.29 -1.57
CA CYS A 120 -25.17 63.89 -1.15
C CYS A 120 -25.21 63.11 0.17
N THR A 121 -25.95 63.59 1.18
CA THR A 121 -26.16 62.87 2.45
C THR A 121 -26.79 61.50 2.24
N ASP A 122 -27.82 61.40 1.39
CA ASP A 122 -28.47 60.10 1.12
C ASP A 122 -27.52 59.12 0.40
N SER A 123 -26.69 59.63 -0.51
CA SER A 123 -25.66 58.83 -1.19
C SER A 123 -24.58 58.37 -0.20
N ALA A 124 -24.13 59.25 0.70
CA ALA A 124 -23.16 58.90 1.74
C ALA A 124 -23.69 57.81 2.68
N LYS A 125 -24.97 57.87 3.08
CA LYS A 125 -25.62 56.79 3.86
C LYS A 125 -25.65 55.46 3.12
N ASN A 126 -25.99 55.47 1.82
CA ASN A 126 -25.98 54.26 1.01
C ASN A 126 -24.58 53.65 0.90
N ILE A 127 -23.54 54.49 0.78
CA ILE A 127 -22.13 54.04 0.78
C ILE A 127 -21.77 53.41 2.13
N LYS A 128 -22.14 54.04 3.27
CA LYS A 128 -21.92 53.47 4.61
C LYS A 128 -22.51 52.06 4.74
N ILE A 129 -23.76 51.86 4.30
CA ILE A 129 -24.42 50.55 4.31
C ILE A 129 -23.66 49.52 3.47
N LEU A 130 -23.14 49.91 2.29
CA LEU A 130 -22.36 49.00 1.44
C LEU A 130 -21.02 48.62 2.11
N ILE A 131 -20.36 49.56 2.78
CA ILE A 131 -19.12 49.32 3.51
C ILE A 131 -19.36 48.36 4.67
N ASP A 132 -20.40 48.58 5.48
CA ASP A 132 -20.74 47.70 6.60
C ASP A 132 -20.98 46.26 6.13
N ASN A 133 -21.76 46.09 5.05
CA ASN A 133 -21.97 44.78 4.43
C ASN A 133 -20.67 44.15 3.91
N THR A 134 -19.76 44.96 3.39
CA THR A 134 -18.46 44.51 2.87
C THR A 134 -17.57 44.02 4.01
N VAL A 135 -17.49 44.77 5.11
CA VAL A 135 -16.74 44.39 6.31
C VAL A 135 -17.26 43.08 6.90
N GLN A 136 -18.58 42.90 6.99
CA GLN A 136 -19.16 41.63 7.46
C GLN A 136 -18.76 40.45 6.57
N LYS A 137 -18.80 40.62 5.24
CA LYS A 137 -18.40 39.57 4.29
C LYS A 137 -16.90 39.25 4.38
N ILE A 138 -16.06 40.26 4.55
CA ILE A 138 -14.61 40.08 4.75
C ILE A 138 -14.33 39.31 6.04
N SER A 139 -15.02 39.65 7.14
CA SER A 139 -14.89 38.92 8.41
C SER A 139 -15.23 37.45 8.24
N SER A 140 -16.38 37.15 7.61
CA SER A 140 -16.77 35.77 7.33
C SER A 140 -15.77 35.06 6.40
N GLY A 141 -15.20 35.76 5.41
CA GLY A 141 -14.18 35.23 4.51
C GLY A 141 -12.88 34.92 5.23
N SER A 142 -12.45 35.78 6.14
CA SER A 142 -11.29 35.58 7.01
C SER A 142 -11.45 34.33 7.87
N ASP A 143 -12.61 34.17 8.52
CA ASP A 143 -12.90 32.99 9.36
C ASP A 143 -12.88 31.69 8.53
N MET A 144 -13.40 31.72 7.30
CA MET A 144 -13.35 30.57 6.39
C MET A 144 -11.93 30.23 5.97
N ALA A 145 -11.12 31.24 5.63
CA ALA A 145 -9.72 31.04 5.27
C ALA A 145 -8.90 30.50 6.45
N GLU A 146 -9.11 30.99 7.67
CA GLU A 146 -8.45 30.47 8.87
C GLU A 146 -8.81 28.99 9.14
N LYS A 147 -10.10 28.63 9.00
CA LYS A 147 -10.53 27.22 9.09
C LYS A 147 -9.90 26.35 8.01
N ALA A 148 -9.77 26.87 6.78
CA ALA A 148 -9.07 26.17 5.70
C ALA A 148 -7.58 25.97 6.05
N GLY A 149 -6.91 26.98 6.60
CA GLY A 149 -5.52 26.89 7.06
C GLY A 149 -5.33 25.82 8.14
N ASN A 150 -6.20 25.81 9.15
CA ASN A 150 -6.20 24.76 10.18
C ASN A 150 -6.45 23.36 9.61
N SER A 151 -7.32 23.25 8.60
CA SER A 151 -7.58 21.99 7.91
C SER A 151 -6.35 21.51 7.13
N MET A 152 -5.60 22.42 6.50
CA MET A 152 -4.33 22.09 5.84
C MET A 152 -3.27 21.60 6.82
N LEU A 153 -3.19 22.17 8.02
CA LEU A 153 -2.30 21.66 9.08
C LEU A 153 -2.64 20.20 9.45
N ASN A 154 -3.93 19.87 9.55
CA ASN A 154 -4.36 18.49 9.79
C ASN A 154 -4.02 17.55 8.63
N VAL A 155 -4.08 18.04 7.39
CA VAL A 155 -3.65 17.27 6.20
C VAL A 155 -2.16 16.99 6.27
N VAL A 156 -1.31 17.99 6.55
CA VAL A 156 0.15 17.80 6.71
C VAL A 156 0.45 16.75 7.77
N ASN A 157 -0.18 16.85 8.95
CA ASN A 157 -0.01 15.85 10.03
C ASN A 157 -0.44 14.44 9.60
N SER A 158 -1.47 14.32 8.76
CA SER A 158 -1.94 13.03 8.25
C SER A 158 -0.96 12.44 7.24
N ILE A 159 -0.38 13.27 6.37
CA ILE A 159 0.66 12.87 5.41
C ILE A 159 1.93 12.41 6.14
N GLU A 160 2.32 13.07 7.24
CA GLU A 160 3.45 12.63 8.07
C GLU A 160 3.22 11.23 8.67
N LYS A 161 1.99 10.92 9.12
CA LYS A 161 1.65 9.56 9.58
C LYS A 161 1.75 8.53 8.47
N ILE A 162 1.31 8.88 7.24
CA ILE A 162 1.46 8.00 6.08
C ILE A 162 2.94 7.76 5.78
N ASN A 163 3.78 8.80 5.87
CA ASN A 163 5.22 8.66 5.69
C ASN A 163 5.84 7.64 6.67
N ASN A 164 5.42 7.67 7.94
CA ASN A 164 5.87 6.71 8.94
C ASN A 164 5.45 5.27 8.58
N ILE A 165 4.20 5.08 8.14
CA ILE A 165 3.71 3.76 7.70
C ILE A 165 4.52 3.24 6.50
N ILE A 166 4.80 4.10 5.51
CA ILE A 166 5.63 3.74 4.36
C ILE A 166 7.04 3.33 4.81
N SER A 167 7.62 4.03 5.79
CA SER A 167 8.90 3.65 6.38
C SER A 167 8.84 2.28 7.05
N GLU A 168 7.79 1.98 7.80
CA GLU A 168 7.59 0.66 8.43
C GLU A 168 7.43 -0.44 7.38
N ILE A 169 6.65 -0.21 6.32
CA ILE A 169 6.48 -1.17 5.21
C ILE A 169 7.81 -1.40 4.48
N SER A 170 8.63 -0.36 4.32
CA SER A 170 9.97 -0.48 3.72
C SER A 170 10.87 -1.42 4.52
N ILE A 171 10.89 -1.24 5.85
CA ILE A 171 11.66 -2.09 6.77
C ILE A 171 11.14 -3.53 6.71
N ALA A 172 9.82 -3.72 6.82
CA ALA A 172 9.20 -5.04 6.76
C ALA A 172 9.44 -5.74 5.41
N SER A 173 9.38 -5.02 4.29
CA SER A 173 9.64 -5.58 2.96
C SER A 173 11.11 -6.00 2.80
N SER A 174 12.05 -5.21 3.36
CA SER A 174 13.46 -5.58 3.39
C SER A 174 13.72 -6.83 4.23
N GLU A 175 13.05 -6.96 5.37
CA GLU A 175 13.14 -8.15 6.22
C GLU A 175 12.51 -9.38 5.57
N GLN A 176 11.35 -9.24 4.92
CA GLN A 176 10.74 -10.29 4.10
C GLN A 176 11.67 -10.75 2.99
N SER A 177 12.31 -9.82 2.27
CA SER A 177 13.25 -10.17 1.20
C SER A 177 14.42 -11.02 1.73
N LYS A 178 14.98 -10.68 2.89
CA LYS A 178 16.03 -11.49 3.54
C LYS A 178 15.50 -12.85 3.98
N GLY A 179 14.29 -12.91 4.55
CA GLY A 179 13.67 -14.17 4.95
C GLY A 179 13.42 -15.10 3.77
N ILE A 180 12.99 -14.55 2.62
CA ILE A 180 12.79 -15.32 1.38
C ILE A 180 14.11 -15.86 0.86
N GLU A 181 15.19 -15.07 0.87
CA GLU A 181 16.52 -15.54 0.46
C GLU A 181 17.01 -16.73 1.30
N GLN A 182 16.76 -16.69 2.61
CA GLN A 182 17.06 -17.82 3.51
C GLN A 182 16.21 -19.06 3.19
N ILE A 183 14.92 -18.88 2.92
CA ILE A 183 14.03 -19.98 2.53
C ILE A 183 14.46 -20.59 1.18
N CYS A 184 14.79 -19.77 0.18
CA CYS A 184 15.30 -20.24 -1.10
C CYS A 184 16.56 -21.07 -0.94
N THR A 185 17.47 -20.64 -0.05
CA THR A 185 18.68 -21.41 0.28
C THR A 185 18.33 -22.78 0.88
N ALA A 186 17.40 -22.82 1.84
CA ALA A 186 16.96 -24.07 2.46
C ALA A 186 16.24 -25.01 1.48
N VAL A 187 15.42 -24.48 0.57
CA VAL A 187 14.75 -25.26 -0.49
C VAL A 187 15.78 -25.86 -1.45
N ASN A 188 16.81 -25.10 -1.82
CA ASN A 188 17.90 -25.60 -2.65
C ASN A 188 18.71 -26.71 -1.97
N GLU A 189 18.96 -26.60 -0.66
CA GLU A 189 19.58 -27.68 0.12
C GLU A 189 18.68 -28.93 0.18
N MET A 190 17.36 -28.77 0.33
CA MET A 190 16.40 -29.88 0.29
C MET A 190 16.36 -30.57 -1.07
N ASP A 191 16.45 -29.82 -2.18
CA ASP A 191 16.54 -30.38 -3.52
C ASP A 191 17.80 -31.25 -3.66
N VAL A 192 18.96 -30.75 -3.24
CA VAL A 192 20.23 -31.52 -3.25
C VAL A 192 20.11 -32.83 -2.45
N VAL A 193 19.49 -32.80 -1.27
CA VAL A 193 19.26 -34.01 -0.46
C VAL A 193 18.26 -34.95 -1.14
N THR A 194 17.22 -34.42 -1.78
CA THR A 194 16.20 -35.20 -2.49
C THR A 194 16.79 -35.91 -3.71
N GLN A 195 17.62 -35.22 -4.51
CA GLN A 195 18.37 -35.83 -5.60
C GLN A 195 19.35 -36.91 -5.10
N LYS A 196 20.03 -36.66 -3.97
CA LYS A 196 20.90 -37.66 -3.34
C LYS A 196 20.13 -38.90 -2.90
N ASN A 197 18.92 -38.73 -2.35
CA ASN A 197 18.04 -39.85 -2.00
C ASN A 197 17.61 -40.63 -3.24
N SER A 198 17.33 -39.97 -4.35
CA SER A 198 17.02 -40.64 -5.63
C SER A 198 18.19 -41.52 -6.10
N ASN A 199 19.41 -40.95 -6.10
CA ASN A 199 20.63 -41.69 -6.45
C ASN A 199 20.88 -42.88 -5.50
N LEU A 200 20.67 -42.70 -4.19
CA LEU A 200 20.80 -43.76 -3.20
C LEU A 200 19.78 -44.88 -3.41
N VAL A 201 18.53 -44.53 -3.74
CA VAL A 201 17.49 -45.52 -4.06
C VAL A 201 17.88 -46.33 -5.29
N GLU A 202 18.40 -45.69 -6.34
CA GLU A 202 18.88 -46.37 -7.55
C GLU A 202 20.07 -47.30 -7.25
N GLN A 203 21.04 -46.83 -6.44
CA GLN A 203 22.18 -47.64 -6.01
C GLN A 203 21.74 -48.85 -5.18
N CYS A 204 20.82 -48.66 -4.23
CA CYS A 204 20.27 -49.74 -3.41
C CYS A 204 19.51 -50.76 -4.28
N ALA A 205 18.74 -50.31 -5.28
CA ALA A 205 18.05 -51.20 -6.21
C ALA A 205 19.04 -52.06 -7.02
N LYS A 206 20.13 -51.45 -7.52
CA LYS A 206 21.23 -52.15 -8.21
C LYS A 206 21.91 -53.17 -7.29
N GLN A 207 22.22 -52.79 -6.05
CA GLN A 207 22.83 -53.70 -5.07
C GLN A 207 21.90 -54.86 -4.69
N ALA A 208 20.60 -54.59 -4.49
CA ALA A 208 19.61 -55.63 -4.20
C ALA A 208 19.49 -56.63 -5.36
N SER A 209 19.49 -56.15 -6.60
CA SER A 209 19.48 -57.02 -7.80
C SER A 209 20.76 -57.85 -7.91
N SER A 210 21.92 -57.28 -7.59
CA SER A 210 23.18 -58.04 -7.54
C SER A 210 23.13 -59.16 -6.48
N ILE A 211 22.63 -58.84 -5.27
CA ILE A 211 22.46 -59.82 -4.19
C ILE A 211 21.48 -60.93 -4.59
N GLU A 212 20.40 -60.59 -5.29
CA GLU A 212 19.45 -61.57 -5.83
C GLU A 212 20.11 -62.51 -6.86
N MET A 213 20.94 -61.97 -7.75
CA MET A 213 21.74 -62.75 -8.70
C MET A 213 22.69 -63.71 -7.98
N ASP A 214 23.47 -63.20 -7.02
CA ASP A 214 24.43 -63.98 -6.24
C ASP A 214 23.72 -65.12 -5.46
N ALA A 215 22.58 -64.82 -4.84
CA ALA A 215 21.77 -65.81 -4.12
C ALA A 215 21.23 -66.89 -5.05
N ASN A 216 20.74 -66.53 -6.24
CA ASN A 216 20.27 -67.47 -7.26
C ASN A 216 21.41 -68.35 -7.80
N GLU A 217 22.61 -67.78 -7.97
CA GLU A 217 23.80 -68.54 -8.38
C GLU A 217 24.21 -69.56 -7.31
N LEU A 218 24.25 -69.15 -6.05
CA LEU A 218 24.51 -70.04 -4.91
C LEU A 218 23.47 -71.18 -4.81
N LEU A 219 22.19 -70.87 -5.02
CA LEU A 219 21.12 -71.87 -5.06
C LEU A 219 21.35 -72.92 -6.15
N LYS A 220 21.70 -72.48 -7.38
CA LYS A 220 22.04 -73.39 -8.49
C LYS A 220 23.25 -74.27 -8.17
N MET A 221 24.28 -73.71 -7.52
CA MET A 221 25.44 -74.50 -7.08
C MET A 221 25.03 -75.59 -6.09
N VAL A 222 24.20 -75.25 -5.09
CA VAL A 222 23.72 -76.22 -4.08
C VAL A 222 22.83 -77.31 -4.71
N GLU A 223 21.99 -76.97 -5.68
CA GLU A 223 21.19 -77.96 -6.43
C GLU A 223 22.06 -78.95 -7.19
N HIS A 224 23.14 -78.48 -7.82
CA HIS A 224 24.12 -79.34 -8.49
C HIS A 224 24.79 -80.32 -7.50
N PHE A 225 25.18 -79.85 -6.31
CA PHE A 225 25.74 -80.72 -5.28
C PHE A 225 24.71 -81.72 -4.69
N LYS A 226 23.41 -81.38 -4.65
CA LYS A 226 22.36 -82.32 -4.22
C LYS A 226 22.11 -83.45 -5.22
N THR A 227 22.32 -83.22 -6.52
CA THR A 227 22.17 -84.28 -7.54
C THR A 227 23.25 -85.36 -7.42
N ASP A 228 24.46 -85.02 -6.97
CA ASP A 228 25.52 -86.01 -6.71
C ASP A 228 25.23 -86.88 -5.47
N TYR A 229 24.52 -86.35 -4.48
CA TYR A 229 24.15 -87.13 -3.29
C TYR A 229 23.16 -88.28 -3.62
N VAL A 230 22.23 -88.06 -4.56
CA VAL A 230 21.25 -89.10 -4.96
C VAL A 230 21.89 -90.21 -5.83
N ILE A 231 22.98 -89.90 -6.55
CA ILE A 231 23.72 -90.90 -7.32
C ILE A 231 24.54 -91.84 -6.40
N SER A 232 24.98 -91.37 -5.22
CA SER A 232 25.73 -92.22 -4.28
C SER A 232 24.87 -93.31 -3.62
N LEU A 233 23.59 -93.05 -3.33
CA LEU A 233 22.66 -94.02 -2.71
C LEU A 233 22.16 -95.10 -3.70
N THR A 234 22.25 -94.87 -5.01
CA THR A 234 21.93 -95.88 -6.03
C THR A 234 23.10 -96.81 -6.33
N HIS A 235 24.34 -96.38 -6.05
CA HIS A 235 25.53 -97.22 -6.23
C HIS A 235 25.82 -98.14 -5.01
N GLU A 236 25.48 -97.72 -3.79
CA GLU A 236 25.62 -98.59 -2.60
C GLU A 236 24.54 -99.69 -2.49
N LYS A 237 23.30 -99.42 -2.92
CA LYS A 237 22.23 -100.46 -2.94
C LYS A 237 22.48 -101.57 -3.95
N ASN A 238 23.19 -101.31 -5.05
CA ASN A 238 23.48 -102.32 -6.07
C ASN A 238 24.66 -103.24 -5.74
N LYS A 239 25.57 -102.85 -4.84
CA LYS A 239 26.64 -103.75 -4.35
C LYS A 239 26.15 -104.76 -3.31
N HIS A 240 25.18 -104.41 -2.48
CA HIS A 240 24.63 -105.35 -1.48
C HIS A 240 23.64 -106.37 -2.07
N ASN A 241 22.90 -106.04 -3.12
CA ASN A 241 21.94 -106.99 -3.72
C ASN A 241 22.60 -108.13 -4.54
N ASN A 242 23.86 -107.99 -4.95
CA ASN A 242 24.53 -109.00 -5.79
C ASN A 242 25.31 -110.06 -4.98
N THR A 243 25.46 -109.89 -3.67
CA THR A 243 26.08 -110.87 -2.76
C THR A 243 25.07 -111.72 -2.00
N GLN A 244 23.80 -111.30 -1.93
CA GLN A 244 22.73 -112.07 -1.25
C GLN A 244 21.97 -113.05 -2.16
N LYS A 245 22.16 -113.00 -3.49
CA LYS A 245 21.44 -113.88 -4.43
C LYS A 245 22.11 -115.24 -4.71
N VAL A 246 23.29 -115.52 -4.13
CA VAL A 246 24.02 -116.78 -4.38
C VAL A 246 23.80 -117.84 -3.28
N PHE A 247 23.14 -117.50 -2.15
CA PHE A 247 23.06 -118.40 -0.99
C PHE A 247 21.67 -118.97 -0.63
N ASN A 248 20.58 -118.60 -1.31
CA ASN A 248 19.26 -119.16 -1.01
C ASN A 248 18.70 -119.88 -2.24
N ASN A 249 19.25 -121.05 -2.51
CA ASN A 249 18.67 -122.05 -3.38
C ASN A 249 18.75 -123.40 -2.66
N GLU A 250 17.81 -123.65 -1.73
CA GLU A 250 17.45 -124.99 -1.25
C GLU A 250 16.12 -124.91 -0.47
N ASP A 251 15.18 -125.80 -0.86
CA ASP A 251 14.05 -126.36 -0.11
C ASP A 251 12.73 -125.58 0.13
N ASN A 252 11.93 -125.53 -0.94
CA ASN A 252 10.65 -126.24 -1.18
C ASN A 252 9.74 -126.71 0.01
N TRP A 253 8.42 -126.62 -0.26
CA TRP A 253 7.22 -127.29 0.33
C TRP A 253 6.43 -126.60 1.46
N SER A 254 5.24 -126.10 1.15
CA SER A 254 3.96 -126.80 1.44
C SER A 254 2.73 -126.01 0.99
N SER A 255 1.82 -126.75 0.33
CA SER A 255 0.50 -126.37 -0.17
C SER A 255 -0.53 -126.28 0.97
N PHE A 256 -1.31 -125.20 1.03
CA PHE A 256 -2.77 -125.19 1.23
C PHE A 256 -3.32 -123.78 0.91
#